data_AF-A0A1S8X5X9-F1
#
_entry.id   AF-A0A1S8X5X9-F1
#
_cell.length_a   1.000
_cell.length_b   1.000
_cell.length_c   1.000
_cell.angle_alpha   90.00
_cell.angle_beta   90.00
_cell.angle_gamma   90.00
#
_symmetry.space_group_name_H-M   'P 1'
#
loop_
_entity.id
_entity.type
_entity.pdbx_description
1 polymer ?
#
loop_
_entity_poly.entity_id
_entity_poly.type
_entity_poly.pdbx_seq_one_letter_code
_entity_poly.pdbx_strand_id
1 'polypeptide(L)'
;MFKIPLYLWGQTQYVCSITIEQTMFRMLLDTGSPSIWVPSDRVDKSLWVGKNLLNLATATSLRVSGELFYQLYVSGDVGGLKATVNMDVSINAAINCGEF
;
A
#
# COMPACT_ATOMS: atom_id res chain seq x y z
N MET A 1 -18.62 9.12 -8.39
CA MET A 1 -18.54 7.90 -7.54
C MET A 1 -17.24 7.20 -7.88
N PHE A 2 -16.39 6.96 -6.89
CA PHE A 2 -15.09 6.30 -7.06
C PHE A 2 -15.25 4.78 -6.80
N LYS A 3 -14.62 3.93 -7.62
CA LYS A 3 -14.72 2.47 -7.52
C LYS A 3 -13.32 1.87 -7.42
N ILE A 4 -13.08 1.02 -6.42
CA ILE A 4 -11.83 0.30 -6.25
C ILE A 4 -12.08 -1.18 -6.56
N PRO A 5 -11.37 -1.79 -7.53
CA PRO A 5 -11.50 -3.22 -7.78
C PRO A 5 -10.90 -4.01 -6.61
N LEU A 6 -11.63 -5.02 -6.16
CA LEU A 6 -11.21 -5.93 -5.09
C LEU A 6 -10.90 -7.30 -5.68
N TYR A 7 -9.82 -7.92 -5.20
CA TYR A 7 -9.38 -9.24 -5.60
C TYR A 7 -9.41 -10.16 -4.39
N LEU A 8 -10.00 -11.34 -4.55
CA LEU A 8 -10.00 -12.36 -3.51
C LEU A 8 -8.56 -12.87 -3.29
N TRP A 9 -8.13 -12.89 -2.04
CA TRP A 9 -6.83 -13.40 -1.62
C TRP A 9 -6.99 -14.41 -0.50
N GLY A 10 -6.41 -15.60 -0.68
CA GLY A 10 -6.43 -16.66 0.33
C GLY A 10 -7.82 -17.15 0.75
N GLN A 11 -8.85 -16.91 -0.07
CA GLN A 11 -10.26 -17.27 0.19
C GLN A 11 -10.95 -16.54 1.35
N THR A 12 -10.23 -15.71 2.12
CA THR A 12 -10.78 -15.07 3.32
C THR A 12 -10.63 -13.56 3.33
N GLN A 13 -9.87 -12.98 2.39
CA GLN A 13 -9.55 -11.56 2.36
C GLN A 13 -9.76 -10.95 0.97
N TYR A 14 -10.06 -9.66 0.94
CA TYR A 14 -10.12 -8.87 -0.29
C TYR A 14 -9.00 -7.84 -0.27
N VAL A 15 -8.20 -7.81 -1.34
CA VAL A 15 -7.13 -6.83 -1.52
C VAL A 15 -7.40 -5.94 -2.71
N CYS A 16 -6.91 -4.71 -2.67
CA CYS A 16 -6.88 -3.80 -3.80
C CYS A 16 -5.44 -3.49 -4.20
N SER A 17 -5.26 -2.94 -5.40
CA SER A 17 -3.98 -2.39 -5.83
C SER A 17 -3.97 -0.89 -5.61
N ILE A 18 -2.96 -0.39 -4.90
CA ILE A 18 -2.71 1.04 -4.71
C ILE A 18 -1.27 1.31 -5.13
N THR A 19 -1.07 2.37 -5.89
CA THR A 19 0.28 2.81 -6.27
C THR A 19 0.68 3.95 -5.34
N ILE A 20 1.82 3.80 -4.67
CA ILE A 20 2.45 4.88 -3.92
C ILE A 20 3.73 5.20 -4.68
N GLU A 21 3.83 6.42 -5.19
CA GLU A 21 4.92 6.83 -6.09
C GLU A 21 5.01 5.92 -7.32
N GLN A 22 6.12 5.22 -7.51
CA GLN A 22 6.34 4.29 -8.62
C GLN A 22 6.13 2.83 -8.21
N THR A 23 5.69 2.57 -6.97
CA THR A 23 5.57 1.22 -6.41
C THR A 23 4.10 0.85 -6.20
N MET A 24 3.67 -0.25 -6.84
CA MET A 24 2.34 -0.81 -6.60
C MET A 24 2.35 -1.73 -5.37
N PHE A 25 1.36 -1.57 -4.51
CA PHE A 25 1.12 -2.40 -3.33
C PHE A 25 -0.22 -3.12 -3.45
N ARG A 26 -0.24 -4.38 -3.02
CA ARG A 26 -1.50 -5.09 -2.74
C ARG A 26 -1.88 -4.81 -1.29
N MET A 27 -2.98 -4.10 -1.10
CA MET A 27 -3.41 -3.61 0.20
C MET A 27 -4.69 -4.31 0.65
N LEU A 28 -4.74 -4.71 1.92
CA LEU A 28 -5.97 -5.12 2.57
C LEU A 28 -6.77 -3.87 2.92
N LEU A 29 -8.03 -3.78 2.45
CA LEU A 29 -8.94 -2.74 2.91
C LEU A 29 -9.58 -3.18 4.22
N ASP A 30 -9.03 -2.70 5.33
CA ASP A 30 -9.47 -3.03 6.67
C ASP A 30 -10.39 -1.93 7.22
N THR A 31 -11.68 -2.24 7.40
CA THR A 31 -12.63 -1.32 8.04
C THR A 31 -12.52 -1.29 9.56
N GLY A 32 -11.74 -2.21 10.15
CA GLY A 32 -11.48 -2.31 11.58
C GLY A 32 -10.34 -1.43 12.07
N SER A 33 -9.60 -0.77 11.17
CA SER A 33 -8.52 0.16 11.54
C SER A 33 -8.51 1.42 10.67
N PRO A 34 -8.09 2.58 11.22
CA PRO A 34 -8.11 3.85 10.48
C PRO A 34 -6.82 4.12 9.68
N SER A 35 -5.78 3.32 9.88
CA SER A 35 -4.42 3.65 9.45
C SER A 35 -4.00 2.88 8.19
N ILE A 36 -3.32 3.57 7.28
CA ILE A 36 -2.60 2.96 6.16
C ILE A 36 -1.10 2.88 6.48
N TRP A 37 -0.48 1.74 6.16
CA TRP A 37 0.96 1.58 6.26
C TRP A 37 1.47 0.67 5.13
N VAL A 38 2.71 0.93 4.69
CA VAL A 38 3.45 0.08 3.76
C VAL A 38 4.88 -0.11 4.25
N PRO A 39 5.51 -1.27 4.01
CA PRO A 39 6.91 -1.46 4.36
C PRO A 39 7.82 -0.61 3.47
N SER A 40 8.85 -0.01 4.05
CA SER A 40 9.89 0.71 3.31
C SER A 40 11.09 -0.19 3.03
N ASP A 41 11.99 0.24 2.17
CA ASP A 41 13.28 -0.42 1.91
C ASP A 41 14.26 -0.43 3.09
N ARG A 42 13.90 0.17 4.23
CA ARG A 42 14.65 0.19 5.49
C ARG A 42 14.30 -0.94 6.46
N VAL A 43 13.26 -1.72 6.20
CA VAL A 43 12.92 -2.89 7.03
C VAL A 43 13.96 -4.01 6.85
N ASP A 44 14.00 -4.97 7.76
CA ASP A 44 14.75 -6.20 7.57
C ASP A 44 14.16 -7.00 6.40
N LYS A 45 14.82 -6.94 5.23
CA LYS A 45 14.34 -7.57 3.99
C LYS A 45 14.21 -9.09 4.10
N SER A 46 14.90 -9.74 5.04
CA SER A 46 14.76 -11.19 5.27
C SER A 46 13.38 -11.58 5.80
N LEU A 47 12.70 -10.65 6.49
CA LEU A 47 11.34 -10.85 7.01
C LEU A 47 10.24 -10.47 5.99
N TRP A 48 10.61 -9.77 4.91
CA TRP A 48 9.68 -9.20 3.91
C TRP A 48 9.87 -9.79 2.51
N VAL A 49 10.31 -11.05 2.43
CA VAL A 49 10.57 -11.74 1.15
C VAL A 49 9.31 -11.76 0.28
N GLY A 50 9.48 -11.36 -0.98
CA GLY A 50 8.40 -11.32 -1.98
C GLY A 50 7.37 -10.20 -1.77
N LYS A 51 7.64 -9.23 -0.90
CA LYS A 51 6.80 -8.03 -0.71
C LYS A 51 7.41 -6.84 -1.45
N ASN A 52 6.54 -6.00 -2.02
CA ASN A 52 6.95 -4.71 -2.54
C ASN A 52 7.28 -3.78 -1.36
N LEU A 53 8.39 -3.05 -1.48
CA LEU A 53 8.87 -2.12 -0.47
C LEU A 53 8.89 -0.72 -1.07
N LEU A 54 8.48 0.28 -0.32
CA LEU A 54 8.61 1.67 -0.74
C LEU A 54 10.09 2.04 -0.77
N ASN A 55 10.63 2.31 -1.95
CA ASN A 55 11.99 2.78 -2.13
C ASN A 55 12.06 4.27 -1.78
N LEU A 56 12.73 4.60 -0.68
CA LEU A 56 12.81 5.98 -0.20
C LEU A 56 13.67 6.87 -1.09
N ALA A 57 14.61 6.30 -1.83
CA ALA A 57 15.49 7.06 -2.73
C ALA A 57 14.76 7.53 -4.00
N THR A 58 13.70 6.85 -4.41
CA THR A 58 12.92 7.19 -5.63
C THR A 58 11.60 7.89 -5.33
N ALA A 59 11.11 7.83 -4.09
CA ALA A 59 9.87 8.45 -3.66
C ALA A 59 9.99 9.98 -3.47
N THR A 60 9.89 10.74 -4.56
CA THR A 60 10.20 12.18 -4.58
C THR A 60 9.23 13.08 -3.81
N SER A 61 7.95 12.68 -3.68
CA SER A 61 6.94 13.40 -2.88
C SER A 61 6.95 13.02 -1.41
N LEU A 62 7.69 11.96 -1.03
CA LEU A 62 7.75 11.48 0.35
C LEU A 62 8.30 12.56 1.30
N ARG A 63 7.60 12.77 2.41
CA ARG A 63 8.03 13.60 3.54
C ARG A 63 7.83 12.82 4.83
N VAL A 64 8.92 12.36 5.43
CA VAL A 64 8.89 11.66 6.72
C VAL A 64 8.77 12.70 7.84
N SER A 65 7.79 12.57 8.73
CA SER A 65 7.55 13.57 9.78
C SER A 65 8.45 13.39 11.00
N GLY A 66 9.08 12.23 11.16
CA GLY A 66 9.85 11.86 12.35
C GLY A 66 8.98 11.40 13.54
N GLU A 67 7.65 11.51 13.45
CA GLU A 67 6.74 10.96 14.44
C GLU A 67 6.68 9.45 14.37
N LEU A 68 6.72 8.79 15.54
CA LEU A 68 6.51 7.36 15.64
C LEU A 68 5.07 6.99 15.29
N PHE A 69 4.93 5.88 14.57
CA PHE A 69 3.68 5.18 14.33
C PHE A 69 3.74 3.80 14.97
N TYR A 70 2.66 3.40 15.62
CA TYR A 70 2.50 2.06 16.16
C TYR A 70 1.03 1.67 16.10
N GLN A 71 0.75 0.44 15.65
CA GLN A 71 -0.60 -0.11 15.57
C GLN A 71 -0.58 -1.58 15.94
N LEU A 72 -1.44 -1.95 16.90
CA LEU A 72 -1.70 -3.33 17.28
C LEU A 72 -2.97 -3.83 16.58
N TYR A 73 -2.89 -5.04 16.03
CA TYR A 73 -4.00 -5.82 15.49
C TYR A 73 -4.12 -7.13 16.29
N VAL A 74 -5.24 -7.83 16.13
CA VAL A 74 -5.42 -9.16 16.74
C VAL A 74 -4.34 -10.15 16.26
N SER A 75 -3.84 -9.98 15.03
CA SER A 75 -2.83 -10.85 14.42
C SER A 75 -1.38 -10.47 14.71
N GLY A 76 -1.13 -9.37 15.43
CA GLY A 76 0.22 -8.84 15.67
C GLY A 76 0.28 -7.32 15.54
N ASP A 77 1.47 -6.76 15.63
CA ASP A 77 1.70 -5.31 15.59
C ASP A 77 2.58 -4.86 14.42
N VAL A 78 2.54 -3.56 14.15
CA VAL A 78 3.43 -2.89 13.21
C VAL A 78 3.88 -1.55 13.81
N GLY A 79 5.17 -1.24 13.64
CA GLY A 79 5.77 0.02 14.06
C GLY A 79 6.55 0.69 12.92
N GLY A 80 6.68 2.01 12.99
CA GLY A 80 7.42 2.77 11.99
C GLY A 80 7.41 4.27 12.24
N LEU A 81 7.59 5.03 11.17
CA LEU A 81 7.50 6.50 11.17
C LEU A 81 6.35 6.94 10.28
N LYS A 82 5.64 7.98 10.71
CA LYS A 82 4.63 8.62 9.85
C LYS A 82 5.31 9.37 8.71
N ALA A 83 4.64 9.38 7.57
CA ALA A 83 5.07 10.13 6.40
C ALA A 83 3.85 10.56 5.57
N THR A 84 4.02 11.63 4.80
CA THR A 84 3.11 11.99 3.71
C THR A 84 3.76 11.66 2.37
N VAL A 85 2.96 11.18 1.42
CA VAL A 85 3.41 10.77 0.08
C VAL A 85 2.20 10.79 -0.87
N ASN A 86 2.45 11.06 -2.14
CA ASN A 86 1.41 10.96 -3.17
C ASN A 86 1.02 9.50 -3.38
N MET A 87 -0.28 9.26 -3.42
CA MET A 87 -0.86 7.94 -3.64
C MET A 87 -1.90 8.00 -4.75
N ASP A 88 -1.80 7.06 -5.68
CA ASP A 88 -2.75 6.85 -6.76
C ASP A 88 -3.53 5.57 -6.50
N VAL A 89 -4.84 5.69 -6.35
CA VAL A 89 -5.73 4.55 -6.22
C VAL A 89 -6.26 4.22 -7.62
N SER A 90 -5.63 3.25 -8.27
CA SER A 90 -5.88 2.97 -9.70
C SER A 90 -7.21 2.21 -9.93
N ILE A 91 -7.92 2.61 -10.99
CA ILE A 91 -9.01 1.84 -11.59
C ILE A 91 -8.43 1.17 -12.84
N ASN A 92 -8.30 -0.15 -12.85
CA ASN A 92 -7.98 -0.89 -14.07
C ASN A 92 -9.25 -0.98 -14.94
N ALA A 93 -9.54 0.06 -15.71
CA ALA A 93 -10.51 0.00 -16.79
C ALA A 93 -9.77 -0.35 -18.09
N ALA A 94 -10.15 -1.46 -18.73
CA ALA A 94 -9.76 -1.69 -20.11
C ALA A 94 -10.51 -0.68 -20.99
N ILE A 95 -9.81 0.37 -21.45
CA ILE A 95 -10.33 1.26 -22.49
C ILE A 95 -9.98 0.60 -23.82
N ASN A 96 -11.00 0.11 -24.53
CA ASN A 96 -10.82 -0.36 -25.91
C ASN A 96 -10.58 0.87 -26.80
N CYS A 97 -9.35 1.06 -27.27
CA CYS A 97 -8.99 2.10 -28.23
C CYS A 97 -9.00 1.59 -29.68
N GLY A 98 -9.79 0.57 -30.00
CA GLY A 98 -9.95 0.08 -31.37
C GLY A 98 -10.76 1.06 -32.23
N GLU A 99 -10.14 1.55 -33.30
CA GLU A 99 -10.82 2.18 -34.43
C GLU A 99 -11.66 1.13 -35.18
N PHE A 100 -12.88 1.48 -35.60
CA PHE A 100 -13.65 0.74 -36.62
C PHE A 100 -13.40 1.35 -37.99
#